data_AF-A0A258MXD3-F1
#
_entry.id   AF-A0A258MXD3-F1
#
_cell.length_a   1.000
_cell.length_b   1.000
_cell.length_c   1.000
_cell.angle_alpha   90.00
_cell.angle_beta   90.00
_cell.angle_gamma   90.00
#
_symmetry.space_group_name_H-M   'P 1'
#
loop_
_entity.id
_entity.type
_entity.pdbx_description
1 polymer ?
#
loop_
_entity_poly.entity_id
_entity_poly.type
_entity_poly.pdbx_seq_one_letter_code
_entity_poly.pdbx_strand_id
1 'polypeptide(L)'
;FPPVADLLHVDKGYEIALGAALGDDLDLPVAADAPARWAGADFDALDPALPGEAVSLAAHVRGAPALARRLAQVGIVARADGARLQKMLRPGQRLVSREGDLWRWDGVLAAADAPTAAARRLAERNRLADLHAEVDAARAALDAARAALAAQEARLKSAAAQEAQAREARRTAQRAADLAREAEAAAERKAAQHMARLSALGEARTRIAAARAEAEEAQRRAESELAALDSPALVEAALAQARAQAAQGRAALAETRAAHAALLRERSTRVRRLEAIAAEERSWNQRAGGAGERIAALEARRAEAQAALEDTEEAPAELGRQRRILMGELEKAEAARRAAADRLVEGEAAQAAADRAARDTLEAMSAAREENARA
;
A
#
# COMPACT_ATOMS: atom_id res chain seq x y z
N PHE A 1 -51.33 -110.48 22.42
CA PHE A 1 -52.74 -110.32 22.01
C PHE A 1 -53.23 -108.99 22.56
N PRO A 2 -53.67 -108.03 21.72
CA PRO A 2 -54.15 -106.74 22.23
C PRO A 2 -55.39 -106.95 23.12
N PRO A 3 -55.50 -106.23 24.25
CA PRO A 3 -56.67 -106.29 25.12
C PRO A 3 -57.93 -105.86 24.36
N VAL A 4 -59.10 -106.39 24.73
CA VAL A 4 -60.35 -106.00 24.06
C VAL A 4 -60.64 -104.50 24.21
N ALA A 5 -60.14 -103.86 25.27
CA ALA A 5 -60.21 -102.40 25.46
C ALA A 5 -59.70 -101.60 24.25
N ASP A 6 -58.70 -102.11 23.51
CA ASP A 6 -58.14 -101.42 22.33
C ASP A 6 -59.04 -101.52 21.08
N LEU A 7 -59.98 -102.47 21.08
CA LEU A 7 -60.93 -102.70 19.99
C LEU A 7 -62.26 -101.99 20.22
N LEU A 8 -62.49 -101.48 21.43
CA LEU A 8 -63.75 -100.85 21.82
C LEU A 8 -63.76 -99.37 21.47
N HIS A 9 -64.85 -98.95 20.86
CA HIS A 9 -65.23 -97.56 20.73
C HIS A 9 -66.35 -97.26 21.71
N VAL A 10 -66.11 -96.29 22.59
CA VAL A 10 -67.02 -95.90 23.67
C VAL A 10 -67.46 -94.46 23.42
N ASP A 11 -68.76 -94.21 23.47
CA ASP A 11 -69.28 -92.85 23.39
C ASP A 11 -68.76 -92.00 24.57
N LYS A 12 -68.47 -90.72 24.33
CA LYS A 12 -67.84 -89.83 25.33
C LYS A 12 -68.68 -89.72 26.62
N GLY A 13 -68.05 -89.95 27.77
CA GLY A 13 -68.66 -89.88 29.09
C GLY A 13 -69.28 -91.20 29.58
N TYR A 14 -68.94 -92.32 28.95
CA TYR A 14 -69.28 -93.69 29.36
C TYR A 14 -68.05 -94.58 29.61
N GLU A 15 -66.84 -94.04 29.45
CA GLU A 15 -65.58 -94.76 29.62
C GLU A 15 -65.40 -95.26 31.06
N ILE A 16 -65.80 -94.42 32.03
CA ILE A 16 -65.75 -94.76 33.46
C ILE A 16 -66.76 -95.87 33.78
N ALA A 17 -67.98 -95.78 33.22
CA ALA A 17 -69.02 -96.79 33.38
C ALA A 17 -68.59 -98.14 32.79
N LEU A 18 -67.97 -98.16 31.60
CA LEU A 18 -67.43 -99.38 31.03
C LEU A 18 -66.30 -99.98 31.89
N GLY A 19 -65.39 -99.13 32.36
CA GLY A 19 -64.29 -99.53 33.25
C GLY A 19 -64.77 -100.14 34.56
N ALA A 20 -65.81 -99.56 35.18
CA ALA A 20 -66.43 -100.09 36.39
C ALA A 20 -67.24 -101.37 36.11
N ALA A 21 -67.90 -101.43 34.96
CA ALA A 21 -68.75 -102.56 34.60
C ALA A 21 -67.97 -103.81 34.25
N LEU A 22 -66.81 -103.73 33.58
CA LEU A 22 -66.07 -104.92 33.13
C LEU A 22 -64.74 -105.14 33.86
N GLY A 23 -64.17 -104.10 34.48
CA GLY A 23 -62.92 -104.23 35.26
C GLY A 23 -61.80 -104.88 34.46
N ASP A 24 -61.14 -105.86 35.08
CA ASP A 24 -60.01 -106.59 34.50
C ASP A 24 -60.39 -107.43 33.27
N ASP A 25 -61.68 -107.72 33.07
CA ASP A 25 -62.10 -108.44 31.88
C ASP A 25 -61.85 -107.61 30.60
N LEU A 26 -61.69 -106.28 30.70
CA LEU A 26 -61.31 -105.42 29.57
C LEU A 26 -59.89 -105.68 29.05
N ASP A 27 -59.03 -106.27 29.88
CA ASP A 27 -57.65 -106.61 29.52
C ASP A 27 -57.57 -107.95 28.75
N LEU A 28 -58.64 -108.73 28.72
CA LEU A 28 -58.69 -109.99 27.98
C LEU A 28 -58.79 -109.72 26.46
N PRO A 29 -57.96 -110.36 25.62
CA PRO A 29 -58.08 -110.28 24.16
C PRO A 29 -59.31 -111.04 23.63
N VAL A 30 -59.65 -110.80 22.37
CA VAL A 30 -60.68 -111.59 21.63
C VAL A 30 -60.06 -112.65 20.69
N ALA A 31 -58.73 -112.70 20.57
CA ALA A 31 -58.03 -113.61 19.67
C ALA A 31 -58.21 -115.08 20.09
N ALA A 32 -58.54 -115.96 19.14
CA ALA A 32 -58.95 -117.34 19.42
C ALA A 32 -57.84 -118.21 20.04
N ASP A 33 -56.59 -117.89 19.75
CA ASP A 33 -55.37 -118.55 20.22
C ASP A 33 -54.87 -118.01 21.57
N ALA A 34 -55.51 -116.97 22.12
CA ALA A 34 -55.15 -116.45 23.42
C ALA A 34 -55.59 -117.40 24.56
N PRO A 35 -54.72 -117.66 25.56
CA PRO A 35 -54.97 -118.62 26.64
C PRO A 35 -56.08 -118.16 27.61
N ALA A 36 -56.25 -116.85 27.80
CA ALA A 36 -57.41 -116.25 28.44
C ALA A 36 -58.00 -115.22 27.48
N ARG A 37 -59.28 -115.35 27.12
CA ARG A 37 -59.92 -114.53 26.09
C ARG A 37 -61.41 -114.39 26.27
N TRP A 38 -61.97 -113.38 25.62
CA TRP A 38 -63.38 -113.36 25.27
C TRP A 38 -63.63 -114.27 24.07
N ALA A 39 -64.20 -115.44 24.31
CA ALA A 39 -64.54 -116.40 23.25
C ALA A 39 -65.83 -116.06 22.49
N GLY A 40 -66.59 -115.07 22.98
CA GLY A 40 -67.94 -114.78 22.49
C GLY A 40 -69.00 -115.72 23.08
N ALA A 41 -70.25 -115.26 23.05
CA ALA A 41 -71.42 -116.06 23.43
C ALA A 41 -72.64 -115.58 22.65
N ASP A 42 -73.38 -116.50 22.04
CA ASP A 42 -74.62 -116.20 21.31
C ASP A 42 -75.71 -115.76 22.27
N PHE A 43 -76.52 -114.78 21.86
CA PHE A 43 -77.68 -114.33 22.64
C PHE A 43 -78.66 -115.49 22.85
N ASP A 44 -79.18 -115.60 24.08
CA ASP A 44 -80.24 -116.55 24.39
C ASP A 44 -81.57 -115.80 24.47
N ALA A 45 -82.62 -116.34 23.87
CA ALA A 45 -83.96 -115.75 23.94
C ALA A 45 -84.52 -115.74 25.37
N LEU A 46 -83.96 -116.55 26.26
CA LEU A 46 -84.27 -116.58 27.69
C LEU A 46 -83.45 -115.57 28.51
N ASP A 47 -82.53 -114.82 27.88
CA ASP A 47 -81.76 -113.79 28.58
C ASP A 47 -82.73 -112.73 29.16
N PRO A 48 -82.67 -112.45 30.47
CA PRO A 48 -83.62 -111.56 31.11
C PRO A 48 -83.44 -110.11 30.63
N ALA A 49 -84.56 -109.40 30.50
CA ALA A 49 -84.54 -107.96 30.25
C ALA A 49 -83.98 -107.20 31.46
N LEU A 50 -83.34 -106.06 31.22
CA LEU A 50 -82.84 -105.17 32.27
C LEU A 50 -84.02 -104.54 33.04
N PRO A 51 -83.93 -104.37 34.37
CA PRO A 51 -85.01 -103.83 35.18
C PRO A 51 -85.18 -102.32 34.99
N GLY A 52 -86.42 -101.83 35.14
CA GLY A 52 -86.74 -100.41 35.35
C GLY A 52 -86.27 -99.45 34.25
N GLU A 53 -86.38 -99.87 32.98
CA GLU A 53 -86.00 -99.07 31.79
C GLU A 53 -84.50 -98.73 31.70
N ALA A 54 -83.63 -99.45 32.44
CA ALA A 54 -82.19 -99.24 32.34
C ALA A 54 -81.70 -99.45 30.90
N VAL A 55 -80.97 -98.46 30.37
CA VAL A 55 -80.41 -98.51 29.01
C VAL A 55 -79.21 -99.44 29.01
N SER A 56 -79.16 -100.39 28.08
CA SER A 56 -78.03 -101.29 27.98
C SER A 56 -76.73 -100.54 27.61
N LEU A 57 -75.63 -100.90 28.27
CA LEU A 57 -74.29 -100.41 27.94
C LEU A 57 -73.88 -100.76 26.49
N ALA A 58 -74.46 -101.81 25.90
CA ALA A 58 -74.26 -102.17 24.50
C ALA A 58 -74.70 -101.07 23.51
N ALA A 59 -75.58 -100.15 23.92
CA ALA A 59 -75.98 -99.02 23.08
C ALA A 59 -74.85 -97.99 22.90
N HIS A 60 -73.93 -97.89 23.86
CA HIS A 60 -72.88 -96.86 23.91
C HIS A 60 -71.47 -97.41 23.70
N VAL A 61 -71.33 -98.74 23.59
CA VAL A 61 -70.05 -99.43 23.43
C VAL A 61 -70.11 -100.35 22.23
N ARG A 62 -69.24 -100.10 21.24
CA ARG A 62 -69.18 -100.82 19.96
C ARG A 62 -67.76 -101.34 19.71
N GLY A 63 -67.59 -102.24 18.75
CA GLY A 63 -66.27 -102.67 18.26
C GLY A 63 -65.82 -104.08 18.63
N ALA A 64 -66.47 -104.73 19.62
CA ALA A 64 -66.19 -106.13 19.96
C ALA A 64 -67.48 -106.98 20.05
N PRO A 65 -67.88 -107.67 18.97
CA PRO A 65 -69.06 -108.56 18.98
C PRO A 65 -69.01 -109.63 20.08
N ALA A 66 -67.82 -110.10 20.44
CA ALA A 66 -67.61 -111.08 21.51
C ALA A 66 -68.13 -110.62 22.88
N LEU A 67 -68.26 -109.31 23.11
CA LEU A 67 -68.76 -108.73 24.35
C LEU A 67 -70.25 -108.36 24.27
N ALA A 68 -70.89 -108.46 23.10
CA ALA A 68 -72.24 -107.94 22.87
C ALA A 68 -73.27 -108.49 23.86
N ARG A 69 -73.29 -109.81 24.08
CA ARG A 69 -74.19 -110.45 25.05
C ARG A 69 -73.90 -110.00 26.49
N ARG A 70 -72.62 -109.81 26.85
CA ARG A 70 -72.24 -109.32 28.19
C ARG A 70 -72.69 -107.88 28.41
N LEU A 71 -72.43 -107.00 27.45
CA LEU A 71 -72.80 -105.59 27.49
C LEU A 71 -74.33 -105.40 27.51
N ALA A 72 -75.07 -106.30 26.85
CA ALA A 72 -76.53 -106.33 26.89
C ALA A 72 -77.09 -106.48 28.32
N GLN A 73 -76.38 -107.22 29.18
CA GLN A 73 -76.74 -107.48 30.58
C GLN A 73 -76.13 -106.49 31.59
N VAL A 74 -75.54 -105.39 31.09
CA VAL A 74 -75.11 -104.24 31.89
C VAL A 74 -76.06 -103.09 31.64
N GLY A 75 -76.84 -102.70 32.65
CA GLY A 75 -77.75 -101.55 32.58
C GLY A 75 -77.09 -100.27 33.08
N ILE A 76 -77.25 -99.18 32.35
CA ILE A 76 -76.85 -97.84 32.79
C ILE A 76 -78.01 -97.20 33.54
N VAL A 77 -77.74 -96.71 34.75
CA VAL A 77 -78.75 -96.10 35.62
C VAL A 77 -78.22 -94.84 36.29
N ALA A 78 -79.12 -93.94 36.68
CA ALA A 78 -78.76 -92.85 37.57
C ALA A 78 -78.34 -93.41 38.95
N ARG A 79 -77.37 -92.77 39.61
CA ARG A 79 -76.85 -93.21 40.91
C ARG A 79 -77.93 -93.41 41.98
N ALA A 80 -78.96 -92.56 41.98
CA ALA A 80 -80.07 -92.63 42.92
C ALA A 80 -80.95 -93.87 42.74
N ASP A 81 -81.01 -94.43 41.53
CA ASP A 81 -81.86 -95.58 41.20
C ASP A 81 -81.15 -96.92 41.39
N GLY A 82 -79.82 -96.93 41.44
CA GLY A 82 -79.01 -98.15 41.47
C GLY A 82 -79.40 -99.12 42.60
N ALA A 83 -79.49 -98.64 43.84
CA ALA A 83 -79.84 -99.48 44.99
C ALA A 83 -81.30 -100.00 44.94
N ARG A 84 -82.21 -99.23 44.36
CA ARG A 84 -83.63 -99.63 44.20
C ARG A 84 -83.76 -100.71 43.13
N LEU A 85 -83.12 -100.51 41.98
CA LEU A 85 -83.18 -101.42 40.84
C LEU A 85 -82.31 -102.68 41.03
N GLN A 86 -81.27 -102.62 41.87
CA GLN A 86 -80.44 -103.79 42.21
C GLN A 86 -81.29 -104.96 42.71
N LYS A 87 -82.31 -104.69 43.53
CA LYS A 87 -83.21 -105.71 44.10
C LYS A 87 -84.03 -106.45 43.04
N MET A 88 -84.10 -105.90 41.83
CA MET A 88 -84.84 -106.45 40.69
C MET A 88 -83.92 -107.18 39.69
N LEU A 89 -82.61 -107.19 39.92
CA LEU A 89 -81.66 -107.83 39.01
C LEU A 89 -81.86 -109.34 38.97
N ARG A 90 -81.81 -109.88 37.77
CA ARG A 90 -81.73 -111.33 37.54
C ARG A 90 -80.29 -111.81 37.60
N PRO A 91 -80.05 -113.11 37.85
CA PRO A 91 -78.71 -113.67 37.85
C PRO A 91 -77.91 -113.28 36.60
N GLY A 92 -76.67 -112.84 36.79
CA GLY A 92 -75.77 -112.40 35.72
C GLY A 92 -75.80 -110.90 35.38
N GLN A 93 -76.86 -110.20 35.77
CA GLN A 93 -77.04 -108.77 35.49
C GLN A 93 -76.23 -107.88 36.43
N ARG A 94 -75.86 -106.70 35.92
CA ARG A 94 -75.27 -105.62 36.73
C ARG A 94 -75.79 -104.27 36.25
N LEU A 95 -75.83 -103.30 37.14
CA LEU A 95 -76.12 -101.91 36.85
C LEU A 95 -74.87 -101.08 37.09
N VAL A 96 -74.69 -100.03 36.29
CA VAL A 96 -73.57 -99.11 36.41
C VAL A 96 -74.05 -97.66 36.27
N SER A 97 -73.49 -96.74 37.05
CA SER A 97 -73.69 -95.30 36.86
C SER A 97 -72.67 -94.72 35.88
N ARG A 98 -72.92 -93.53 35.33
CA ARG A 98 -71.93 -92.85 34.46
C ARG A 98 -70.67 -92.48 35.22
N GLU A 99 -70.83 -92.26 36.52
CA GLU A 99 -69.78 -91.93 37.48
C GLU A 99 -68.93 -93.16 37.86
N GLY A 100 -69.41 -94.39 37.61
CA GLY A 100 -68.67 -95.63 37.87
C GLY A 100 -69.12 -96.41 39.11
N ASP A 101 -70.27 -96.09 39.70
CA ASP A 101 -70.87 -96.94 40.73
C ASP A 101 -71.39 -98.24 40.09
N LEU A 102 -71.16 -99.38 40.74
CA LEU A 102 -71.52 -100.71 40.26
C LEU A 102 -72.46 -101.40 41.26
N TRP A 103 -73.57 -101.94 40.76
CA TRP A 103 -74.47 -102.83 41.51
C TRP A 103 -74.60 -104.16 40.79
N ARG A 104 -74.31 -105.26 41.47
CA ARG A 104 -74.45 -106.62 40.90
C ARG A 104 -75.60 -107.37 41.56
N TRP A 105 -76.15 -108.31 40.81
CA TRP A 105 -77.25 -109.18 41.24
C TRP A 105 -76.93 -109.99 42.51
N ASP A 106 -75.66 -110.30 42.75
CA ASP A 106 -75.17 -111.07 43.90
C ASP A 106 -74.94 -110.22 45.17
N GLY A 107 -75.36 -108.95 45.15
CA GLY A 107 -75.28 -108.05 46.30
C GLY A 107 -74.00 -107.22 46.36
N VAL A 108 -73.04 -107.43 45.46
CA VAL A 108 -71.84 -106.59 45.39
C VAL A 108 -72.21 -105.17 44.97
N LEU A 109 -71.76 -104.18 45.74
CA LEU A 109 -71.87 -102.76 45.46
C LEU A 109 -70.47 -102.14 45.54
N ALA A 110 -70.06 -101.41 44.49
CA ALA A 110 -68.84 -100.62 44.49
C ALA A 110 -69.18 -99.16 44.16
N ALA A 111 -68.72 -98.23 44.97
CA ALA A 111 -68.88 -96.81 44.69
C ALA A 111 -67.85 -96.33 43.66
N ALA A 112 -68.18 -95.28 42.91
CA ALA A 112 -67.33 -94.66 41.89
C ALA A 112 -65.90 -94.29 42.36
N ASP A 113 -65.69 -94.10 43.67
CA ASP A 113 -64.41 -93.65 44.26
C ASP A 113 -63.31 -94.73 44.33
N ALA A 114 -63.55 -95.93 43.79
CA ALA A 114 -62.54 -96.97 43.61
C ALA A 114 -62.08 -97.03 42.14
N PRO A 115 -61.09 -96.20 41.71
CA PRO A 115 -60.61 -96.21 40.34
C PRO A 115 -60.00 -97.56 39.97
N THR A 116 -60.50 -98.18 38.90
CA THR A 116 -59.98 -99.44 38.37
C THR A 116 -58.64 -99.21 37.64
N ALA A 117 -57.77 -100.22 37.66
CA ALA A 117 -56.46 -100.15 37.01
C ALA A 117 -56.57 -99.86 35.50
N ALA A 118 -57.62 -100.36 34.84
CA ALA A 118 -57.90 -100.13 33.42
C ALA A 118 -58.22 -98.65 33.11
N ALA A 119 -58.98 -97.95 33.96
CA ALA A 119 -59.31 -96.54 33.75
C ALA A 119 -58.07 -95.62 33.85
N ARG A 120 -57.14 -95.92 34.79
CA ARG A 120 -55.88 -95.18 34.92
C ARG A 120 -54.98 -95.38 33.69
N ARG A 121 -54.85 -96.61 33.19
CA ARG A 121 -54.07 -96.91 31.98
C ARG A 121 -54.60 -96.18 30.75
N LEU A 122 -55.92 -96.11 30.58
CA LEU A 122 -56.53 -95.39 29.46
C LEU A 122 -56.29 -93.86 29.55
N ALA A 123 -56.41 -93.28 30.75
CA ALA A 123 -56.13 -91.87 30.97
C ALA A 123 -54.65 -91.51 30.71
N GLU A 124 -53.72 -92.35 31.19
CA GLU A 124 -52.28 -92.19 30.93
C GLU A 124 -51.95 -92.30 29.44
N ARG A 125 -52.60 -93.24 28.71
CA ARG A 125 -52.42 -93.38 27.26
C ARG A 125 -52.89 -92.14 26.49
N ASN A 126 -54.06 -91.61 26.84
CA ASN A 126 -54.58 -90.39 26.20
C ASN A 126 -53.67 -89.20 26.51
N ARG A 127 -53.18 -89.08 27.75
CA ARG A 127 -52.24 -88.03 28.13
C ARG A 127 -50.91 -88.13 27.37
N LEU A 128 -50.40 -89.34 27.16
CA LEU A 128 -49.19 -89.58 26.36
C LEU A 128 -49.40 -89.19 24.88
N ALA A 129 -50.57 -89.51 24.32
CA ALA A 129 -50.92 -89.12 22.96
C ALA A 129 -50.98 -87.59 22.80
N ASP A 130 -51.61 -86.89 23.76
CA ASP A 130 -51.65 -85.42 23.77
C ASP A 130 -50.25 -84.81 23.88
N LEU A 131 -49.39 -85.34 24.77
CA LEU A 131 -48.01 -84.87 24.91
C LEU A 131 -47.18 -85.10 23.65
N HIS A 132 -47.36 -86.23 22.95
CA HIS A 132 -46.70 -86.46 21.66
C HIS A 132 -47.17 -85.44 20.61
N ALA A 133 -48.47 -85.15 20.53
CA ALA A 133 -49.00 -84.13 19.63
C ALA A 133 -48.45 -82.72 19.95
N GLU A 134 -48.34 -82.37 21.24
CA GLU A 134 -47.73 -81.11 21.69
C GLU A 134 -46.23 -81.03 21.29
N VAL A 135 -45.48 -82.12 21.46
CA VAL A 135 -44.05 -82.18 21.07
C VAL A 135 -43.88 -82.03 19.57
N ASP A 136 -44.70 -82.72 18.76
CA ASP A 136 -44.61 -82.63 17.31
C ASP A 136 -44.97 -81.23 16.80
N ALA A 137 -46.00 -80.60 17.38
CA ALA A 137 -46.35 -79.21 17.08
C ALA A 137 -45.23 -78.23 17.48
N ALA A 138 -44.62 -78.42 18.66
CA ALA A 138 -43.51 -77.58 19.12
C ALA A 138 -42.26 -77.74 18.24
N ARG A 139 -41.96 -78.96 17.79
CA ARG A 139 -40.86 -79.23 16.84
C ARG A 139 -41.10 -78.55 15.49
N ALA A 140 -42.31 -78.67 14.94
CA ALA A 140 -42.67 -78.00 13.70
C ALA A 140 -42.55 -76.46 13.81
N ALA A 141 -42.99 -75.89 14.93
CA ALA A 141 -42.85 -74.46 15.20
C ALA A 141 -41.38 -74.02 15.32
N LEU A 142 -40.53 -74.83 16.00
CA LEU A 142 -39.11 -74.56 16.12
C LEU A 142 -38.41 -74.59 14.76
N ASP A 143 -38.69 -75.59 13.93
CA ASP A 143 -38.09 -75.71 12.61
C ASP A 143 -38.52 -74.57 11.68
N ALA A 144 -39.79 -74.16 11.74
CA ALA A 144 -40.29 -72.98 11.03
C ALA A 144 -39.58 -71.69 11.49
N ALA A 145 -39.41 -71.51 12.80
CA ALA A 145 -38.71 -70.36 13.36
C ALA A 145 -37.23 -70.33 12.96
N ARG A 146 -36.54 -71.49 12.95
CA ARG A 146 -35.15 -71.61 12.50
C ARG A 146 -34.99 -71.29 11.02
N ALA A 147 -35.90 -71.80 10.18
CA ALA A 147 -35.90 -71.50 8.75
C ALA A 147 -36.13 -70.00 8.50
N ALA A 148 -37.07 -69.39 9.23
CA ALA A 148 -37.31 -67.95 9.17
C ALA A 148 -36.08 -67.14 9.60
N LEU A 149 -35.43 -67.50 10.70
CA LEU A 149 -34.21 -66.84 11.18
C LEU A 149 -33.10 -66.92 10.13
N ALA A 150 -32.80 -68.12 9.61
CA ALA A 150 -31.78 -68.30 8.58
C ALA A 150 -32.07 -67.47 7.31
N ALA A 151 -33.33 -67.36 6.90
CA ALA A 151 -33.72 -66.52 5.77
C ALA A 151 -33.49 -65.02 6.05
N GLN A 152 -33.79 -64.55 7.27
CA GLN A 152 -33.54 -63.15 7.64
C GLN A 152 -32.05 -62.84 7.80
N GLU A 153 -31.25 -63.76 8.35
CA GLU A 153 -29.80 -63.63 8.43
C GLU A 153 -29.16 -63.54 7.04
N ALA A 154 -29.62 -64.38 6.09
CA ALA A 154 -29.17 -64.30 4.69
C ALA A 154 -29.53 -62.95 4.05
N ARG A 155 -30.75 -62.45 4.28
CA ARG A 155 -31.19 -61.13 3.81
C ARG A 155 -30.35 -60.00 4.42
N LEU A 156 -30.11 -60.04 5.73
CA LEU A 156 -29.29 -59.05 6.43
C LEU A 156 -27.86 -59.03 5.87
N LYS A 157 -27.24 -60.21 5.69
CA LYS A 157 -25.89 -60.32 5.13
C LYS A 157 -25.83 -59.77 3.70
N SER A 158 -26.84 -60.07 2.87
CA SER A 158 -26.93 -59.53 1.50
C SER A 158 -27.10 -58.01 1.50
N ALA A 159 -27.99 -57.48 2.33
CA ALA A 159 -28.21 -56.03 2.46
C ALA A 159 -26.95 -55.30 2.94
N ALA A 160 -26.24 -55.85 3.94
CA ALA A 160 -24.97 -55.29 4.43
C ALA A 160 -23.87 -55.29 3.34
N ALA A 161 -23.80 -56.35 2.53
CA ALA A 161 -22.87 -56.41 1.40
C ALA A 161 -23.20 -55.37 0.32
N GLN A 162 -24.48 -55.21 -0.03
CA GLN A 162 -24.95 -54.19 -0.96
C GLN A 162 -24.67 -52.77 -0.44
N GLU A 163 -24.90 -52.52 0.85
CA GLU A 163 -24.58 -51.24 1.48
C GLU A 163 -23.08 -50.95 1.42
N ALA A 164 -22.23 -51.92 1.77
CA ALA A 164 -20.79 -51.78 1.71
C ALA A 164 -20.29 -51.47 0.29
N GLN A 165 -20.84 -52.17 -0.70
CA GLN A 165 -20.53 -51.94 -2.12
C GLN A 165 -20.97 -50.54 -2.57
N ALA A 166 -22.19 -50.11 -2.21
CA ALA A 166 -22.70 -48.77 -2.53
C ALA A 166 -21.86 -47.67 -1.89
N ARG A 167 -21.42 -47.85 -0.63
CA ARG A 167 -20.52 -46.92 0.06
C ARG A 167 -19.16 -46.84 -0.63
N GLU A 168 -18.57 -47.95 -1.05
CA GLU A 168 -17.29 -47.92 -1.79
C GLU A 168 -17.43 -47.32 -3.19
N ALA A 169 -18.51 -47.64 -3.91
CA ALA A 169 -18.81 -47.04 -5.20
C ALA A 169 -18.95 -45.51 -5.08
N ARG A 170 -19.66 -45.03 -4.05
CA ARG A 170 -19.78 -43.60 -3.75
C ARG A 170 -18.42 -42.98 -3.44
N ARG A 171 -17.59 -43.60 -2.60
CA ARG A 171 -16.23 -43.10 -2.30
C ARG A 171 -15.36 -43.01 -3.54
N THR A 172 -15.41 -44.02 -4.40
CA THR A 172 -14.65 -44.04 -5.66
C THR A 172 -15.14 -42.97 -6.62
N ALA A 173 -16.45 -42.83 -6.81
CA ALA A 173 -17.04 -41.78 -7.64
C ALA A 173 -16.70 -40.37 -7.12
N GLN A 174 -16.72 -40.17 -5.80
CA GLN A 174 -16.34 -38.90 -5.18
C GLN A 174 -14.87 -38.57 -5.47
N ARG A 175 -13.95 -39.52 -5.24
CA ARG A 175 -12.52 -39.34 -5.56
C ARG A 175 -12.30 -39.00 -7.04
N ALA A 176 -13.00 -39.69 -7.94
CA ALA A 176 -12.92 -39.43 -9.37
C ALA A 176 -13.43 -38.03 -9.73
N ALA A 177 -14.54 -37.58 -9.13
CA ALA A 177 -15.08 -36.26 -9.32
C ALA A 177 -14.14 -35.16 -8.81
N ASP A 178 -13.50 -35.36 -7.65
CA ASP A 178 -12.56 -34.40 -7.09
C ASP A 178 -11.28 -34.30 -7.93
N LEU A 179 -10.74 -35.43 -8.41
CA LEU A 179 -9.62 -35.43 -9.37
C LEU A 179 -9.99 -34.73 -10.69
N ALA A 180 -11.21 -34.93 -11.19
CA ALA A 180 -11.68 -34.25 -12.40
C ALA A 180 -11.76 -32.73 -12.21
N ARG A 181 -12.26 -32.26 -11.07
CA ARG A 181 -12.30 -30.82 -10.71
C ARG A 181 -10.92 -30.22 -10.57
N GLU A 182 -9.98 -30.94 -9.96
CA GLU A 182 -8.59 -30.49 -9.85
C GLU A 182 -7.93 -30.36 -11.23
N ALA A 183 -8.16 -31.34 -12.12
CA ALA A 183 -7.67 -31.31 -13.49
C ALA A 183 -8.29 -30.16 -14.31
N GLU A 184 -9.59 -29.93 -14.18
CA GLU A 184 -10.31 -28.81 -14.79
C GLU A 184 -9.72 -27.47 -14.32
N ALA A 185 -9.63 -27.25 -13.01
CA ALA A 185 -9.08 -26.01 -12.46
C ALA A 185 -7.60 -25.80 -12.87
N ALA A 186 -6.82 -26.87 -13.01
CA ALA A 186 -5.46 -26.79 -13.52
C ALA A 186 -5.42 -26.42 -15.01
N ALA A 187 -6.33 -26.96 -15.82
CA ALA A 187 -6.47 -26.62 -17.23
C ALA A 187 -6.91 -25.16 -17.42
N GLU A 188 -7.88 -24.68 -16.64
CA GLU A 188 -8.33 -23.28 -16.65
C GLU A 188 -7.19 -22.32 -16.29
N ARG A 189 -6.41 -22.61 -15.23
CA ARG A 189 -5.23 -21.81 -14.88
C ARG A 189 -4.22 -21.75 -16.02
N LYS A 190 -3.94 -22.87 -16.68
CA LYS A 190 -3.03 -22.90 -17.85
C LYS A 190 -3.61 -22.10 -19.02
N ALA A 191 -4.90 -22.24 -19.31
CA ALA A 191 -5.57 -21.47 -20.36
C ALA A 191 -5.48 -19.96 -20.09
N ALA A 192 -5.76 -19.52 -18.87
CA ALA A 192 -5.63 -18.12 -18.46
C ALA A 192 -4.18 -17.60 -18.60
N GLN A 193 -3.18 -18.41 -18.21
CA GLN A 193 -1.77 -18.07 -18.42
C GLN A 193 -1.42 -17.93 -19.91
N HIS A 194 -1.91 -18.85 -20.76
CA HIS A 194 -1.70 -18.76 -22.20
C HIS A 194 -2.38 -17.53 -22.82
N MET A 195 -3.60 -17.21 -22.41
CA MET A 195 -4.31 -16.00 -22.85
C MET A 195 -3.57 -14.72 -22.44
N ALA A 196 -3.12 -14.63 -21.18
CA ALA A 196 -2.33 -13.50 -20.70
C ALA A 196 -1.02 -13.35 -21.50
N ARG A 197 -0.32 -14.46 -21.77
CA ARG A 197 0.90 -14.46 -22.60
C ARG A 197 0.62 -14.03 -24.04
N LEU A 198 -0.48 -14.49 -24.64
CA LEU A 198 -0.88 -14.09 -25.98
C LEU A 198 -1.22 -12.59 -26.04
N SER A 199 -1.91 -12.05 -25.04
CA SER A 199 -2.17 -10.61 -24.93
C SER A 199 -0.87 -9.81 -24.85
N ALA A 200 0.04 -10.20 -23.94
CA ALA A 200 1.34 -9.55 -23.78
C ALA A 200 2.19 -9.62 -25.06
N LEU A 201 2.18 -10.75 -25.77
CA LEU A 201 2.85 -10.88 -27.07
C LEU A 201 2.19 -10.00 -28.14
N GLY A 202 0.86 -9.89 -28.13
CA GLY A 202 0.11 -8.98 -29.00
C GLY A 202 0.51 -7.52 -28.80
N GLU A 203 0.55 -7.07 -27.55
CA GLU A 203 1.00 -5.71 -27.16
C GLU A 203 2.49 -5.48 -27.44
N ALA A 204 3.34 -6.48 -27.23
CA ALA A 204 4.76 -6.39 -27.57
C ALA A 204 4.92 -6.23 -29.09
N ARG A 205 4.17 -7.00 -29.89
CA ARG A 205 4.18 -6.90 -31.35
C ARG A 205 3.74 -5.53 -31.83
N THR A 206 2.66 -4.96 -31.28
CA THR A 206 2.19 -3.61 -31.68
C THR A 206 3.22 -2.54 -31.33
N ARG A 207 3.82 -2.58 -30.13
CA ARG A 207 4.89 -1.65 -29.74
C ARG A 207 6.13 -1.76 -30.63
N ILE A 208 6.59 -2.97 -30.92
CA ILE A 208 7.75 -3.18 -31.81
C ILE A 208 7.46 -2.70 -33.23
N ALA A 209 6.24 -2.95 -33.73
CA ALA A 209 5.84 -2.46 -35.05
C ALA A 209 5.83 -0.92 -35.12
N ALA A 210 5.31 -0.26 -34.08
CA ALA A 210 5.32 1.20 -33.99
C ALA A 210 6.75 1.75 -33.90
N ALA A 211 7.59 1.20 -33.03
CA ALA A 211 9.00 1.60 -32.89
C ALA A 211 9.79 1.41 -34.19
N ARG A 212 9.52 0.32 -34.92
CA ARG A 212 10.11 0.08 -36.24
C ARG A 212 9.67 1.15 -37.25
N ALA A 213 8.38 1.47 -37.31
CA ALA A 213 7.88 2.50 -38.24
C ALA A 213 8.47 3.88 -37.92
N GLU A 214 8.58 4.24 -36.63
CA GLU A 214 9.23 5.47 -36.19
C GLU A 214 10.72 5.50 -36.57
N ALA A 215 11.45 4.40 -36.36
CA ALA A 215 12.86 4.29 -36.73
C ALA A 215 13.08 4.40 -38.24
N GLU A 216 12.25 3.73 -39.04
CA GLU A 216 12.29 3.84 -40.51
C GLU A 216 12.01 5.27 -40.99
N GLU A 217 11.09 5.98 -40.34
CA GLU A 217 10.79 7.37 -40.65
C GLU A 217 11.92 8.33 -40.22
N ALA A 218 12.54 8.08 -39.06
CA ALA A 218 13.70 8.83 -38.60
C ALA A 218 14.91 8.61 -39.54
N GLN A 219 15.12 7.38 -40.01
CA GLN A 219 16.14 7.06 -40.99
C GLN A 219 15.90 7.82 -42.31
N ARG A 220 14.68 7.76 -42.87
CA ARG A 220 14.35 8.49 -44.10
C ARG A 220 14.57 10.00 -43.95
N ARG A 221 14.20 10.58 -42.81
CA ARG A 221 14.46 11.99 -42.51
C ARG A 221 15.95 12.30 -42.46
N ALA A 222 16.74 11.51 -41.74
CA ALA A 222 18.19 11.70 -41.67
C ALA A 222 18.87 11.55 -43.04
N GLU A 223 18.45 10.59 -43.85
CA GLU A 223 18.94 10.41 -45.22
C GLU A 223 18.59 11.61 -46.11
N SER A 224 17.36 12.15 -46.00
CA SER A 224 16.94 13.35 -46.73
C SER A 224 17.70 14.60 -46.27
N GLU A 225 17.91 14.77 -44.96
CA GLU A 225 18.68 15.89 -44.41
C GLU A 225 20.13 15.81 -44.87
N LEU A 226 20.75 14.62 -44.82
CA LEU A 226 22.10 14.39 -45.30
C LEU A 226 22.23 14.69 -46.80
N ALA A 227 21.24 14.29 -47.61
CA ALA A 227 21.22 14.58 -49.04
C ALA A 227 21.00 16.07 -49.36
N ALA A 228 20.35 16.81 -48.46
CA ALA A 228 20.13 18.25 -48.59
C ALA A 228 21.31 19.11 -48.11
N LEU A 229 22.27 18.54 -47.39
CA LEU A 229 23.47 19.25 -46.98
C LEU A 229 24.33 19.62 -48.19
N ASP A 230 24.79 20.86 -48.22
CA ASP A 230 25.77 21.30 -49.20
C ASP A 230 27.05 20.47 -49.09
N SER A 231 27.73 20.29 -50.22
CA SER A 231 29.06 19.67 -50.23
C SER A 231 29.97 20.40 -49.23
N PRO A 232 30.67 19.69 -48.33
CA PRO A 232 31.60 20.30 -47.38
C PRO A 232 32.60 21.26 -48.04
N ALA A 233 33.02 20.96 -49.27
CA ALA A 233 33.91 21.82 -50.05
C ALA A 233 33.28 23.19 -50.40
N LEU A 234 31.96 23.25 -50.65
CA LEU A 234 31.25 24.51 -50.91
C LEU A 234 31.16 25.37 -49.64
N VAL A 235 30.87 24.75 -48.50
CA VAL A 235 30.81 25.46 -47.20
C VAL A 235 32.19 25.97 -46.81
N GLU A 236 33.24 25.17 -46.98
CA GLU A 236 34.62 25.58 -46.74
C GLU A 236 35.03 26.74 -47.65
N ALA A 237 34.67 26.69 -48.94
CA ALA A 237 34.93 27.78 -49.88
C ALA A 237 34.20 29.08 -49.47
N ALA A 238 32.92 28.99 -49.09
CA ALA A 238 32.13 30.14 -48.62
C ALA A 238 32.71 30.75 -47.34
N LEU A 239 33.15 29.92 -46.37
CA LEU A 239 33.81 30.37 -45.16
C LEU A 239 35.15 31.04 -45.45
N ALA A 240 35.96 30.48 -46.35
CA ALA A 240 37.23 31.07 -46.78
C ALA A 240 36.99 32.44 -47.44
N GLN A 241 35.97 32.56 -48.29
CA GLN A 241 35.57 33.82 -48.92
C GLN A 241 35.13 34.85 -47.88
N ALA A 242 34.26 34.49 -46.94
CA ALA A 242 33.80 35.38 -45.88
C ALA A 242 34.97 35.84 -44.98
N ARG A 243 35.92 34.95 -44.67
CA ARG A 243 37.14 35.29 -43.93
C ARG A 243 38.02 36.27 -44.69
N ALA A 244 38.19 36.06 -46.00
CA ALA A 244 38.95 36.97 -46.86
C ALA A 244 38.29 38.36 -46.91
N GLN A 245 36.96 38.43 -47.08
CA GLN A 245 36.21 39.69 -47.05
C GLN A 245 36.35 40.41 -45.70
N ALA A 246 36.24 39.67 -44.58
CA ALA A 246 36.44 40.24 -43.25
C ALA A 246 37.88 40.73 -43.01
N ALA A 247 38.88 40.06 -43.56
CA ALA A 247 40.27 40.50 -43.51
C ALA A 247 40.48 41.80 -44.34
N GLN A 248 39.92 41.86 -45.54
CA GLN A 248 39.92 43.05 -46.39
C GLN A 248 39.24 44.24 -45.70
N GLY A 249 38.05 44.03 -45.11
CA GLY A 249 37.34 45.08 -44.36
C GLY A 249 38.14 45.58 -43.15
N ARG A 250 38.81 44.68 -42.42
CA ARG A 250 39.70 45.06 -41.29
C ARG A 250 40.91 45.86 -41.76
N ALA A 251 41.53 45.49 -42.88
CA ALA A 251 42.65 46.23 -43.46
C ALA A 251 42.22 47.65 -43.89
N ALA A 252 41.11 47.77 -44.61
CA ALA A 252 40.55 49.06 -45.03
C ALA A 252 40.20 49.97 -43.83
N LEU A 253 39.62 49.40 -42.77
CA LEU A 253 39.35 50.14 -41.53
C LEU A 253 40.63 50.62 -40.86
N ALA A 254 41.66 49.77 -40.78
CA ALA A 254 42.95 50.13 -40.19
C ALA A 254 43.63 51.27 -40.98
N GLU A 255 43.63 51.19 -42.30
CA GLU A 255 44.14 52.23 -43.20
C GLU A 255 43.38 53.55 -43.02
N THR A 256 42.05 53.51 -43.03
CA THR A 256 41.20 54.69 -42.85
C THR A 256 41.43 55.33 -41.46
N ARG A 257 41.56 54.52 -40.41
CA ARG A 257 41.87 55.01 -39.05
C ARG A 257 43.26 55.64 -38.98
N ALA A 258 44.26 55.04 -39.62
CA ALA A 258 45.60 55.59 -39.69
C ALA A 258 45.63 56.94 -40.42
N ALA A 259 44.92 57.05 -41.55
CA ALA A 259 44.76 58.30 -42.30
C ALA A 259 44.05 59.37 -41.47
N HIS A 260 42.93 59.04 -40.81
CA HIS A 260 42.24 59.97 -39.92
C HIS A 260 43.10 60.43 -38.74
N ALA A 261 43.85 59.53 -38.10
CA ALA A 261 44.77 59.86 -37.03
C ALA A 261 45.92 60.77 -37.52
N ALA A 262 46.42 60.56 -38.74
CA ALA A 262 47.40 61.45 -39.37
C ALA A 262 46.83 62.86 -39.58
N LEU A 263 45.61 62.97 -40.11
CA LEU A 263 44.92 64.26 -40.27
C LEU A 263 44.71 64.99 -38.95
N LEU A 264 44.33 64.28 -37.88
CA LEU A 264 44.20 64.87 -36.54
C LEU A 264 45.53 65.37 -35.98
N ARG A 265 46.61 64.59 -36.16
CA ARG A 265 47.97 65.02 -35.78
C ARG A 265 48.38 66.26 -36.56
N GLU A 266 48.18 66.28 -37.87
CA GLU A 266 48.50 67.43 -38.72
C GLU A 266 47.71 68.67 -38.31
N ARG A 267 46.40 68.53 -38.07
CA ARG A 267 45.56 69.61 -37.52
C ARG A 267 46.13 70.13 -36.19
N SER A 268 46.50 69.24 -35.26
CA SER A 268 47.07 69.64 -33.96
C SER A 268 48.37 70.43 -34.14
N THR A 269 49.26 69.98 -35.01
CA THR A 269 50.52 70.69 -35.34
C THR A 269 50.25 72.07 -35.94
N ARG A 270 49.28 72.18 -36.88
CA ARG A 270 48.87 73.46 -37.46
C ARG A 270 48.30 74.42 -36.41
N VAL A 271 47.45 73.94 -35.49
CA VAL A 271 46.90 74.75 -34.38
C VAL A 271 48.02 75.25 -33.47
N ARG A 272 48.92 74.36 -33.02
CA ARG A 272 50.07 74.76 -32.19
C ARG A 272 50.97 75.79 -32.89
N ARG A 273 51.14 75.67 -34.22
CA ARG A 273 51.92 76.65 -35.00
C ARG A 273 51.23 78.01 -35.06
N LEU A 274 49.91 78.04 -35.25
CA LEU A 274 49.13 79.29 -35.21
C LEU A 274 49.19 79.95 -33.82
N GLU A 275 49.08 79.17 -32.74
CA GLU A 275 49.24 79.67 -31.38
C GLU A 275 50.65 80.24 -31.13
N ALA A 276 51.69 79.56 -31.61
CA ALA A 276 53.07 80.04 -31.54
C ALA A 276 53.25 81.34 -32.33
N ILE A 277 52.73 81.44 -33.57
CA ILE A 277 52.77 82.66 -34.37
C ILE A 277 52.05 83.81 -33.65
N ALA A 278 50.87 83.56 -33.07
CA ALA A 278 50.13 84.59 -32.32
C ALA A 278 50.85 85.03 -31.03
N ALA A 279 51.60 84.13 -30.39
CA ALA A 279 52.45 84.47 -29.25
C ALA A 279 53.68 85.27 -29.68
N GLU A 280 54.35 84.85 -30.76
CA GLU A 280 55.45 85.58 -31.38
C GLU A 280 54.98 87.00 -31.76
N GLU A 281 53.88 87.16 -32.47
CA GLU A 281 53.31 88.45 -32.90
C GLU A 281 53.02 89.38 -31.70
N ARG A 282 52.41 88.86 -30.63
CA ARG A 282 52.22 89.63 -29.38
C ARG A 282 53.55 90.08 -28.78
N SER A 283 54.55 89.21 -28.77
CA SER A 283 55.89 89.56 -28.28
C SER A 283 56.54 90.65 -29.13
N TRP A 284 56.47 90.54 -30.47
CA TRP A 284 57.00 91.56 -31.39
C TRP A 284 56.31 92.91 -31.18
N ASN A 285 54.98 92.94 -31.07
CA ASN A 285 54.21 94.16 -30.80
C ASN A 285 54.56 94.78 -29.43
N GLN A 286 54.71 93.96 -28.38
CA GLN A 286 55.09 94.45 -27.06
C GLN A 286 56.51 95.03 -27.04
N ARG A 287 57.45 94.42 -27.79
CA ARG A 287 58.79 94.98 -27.97
C ARG A 287 58.78 96.25 -28.80
N ALA A 288 57.97 96.33 -29.84
CA ALA A 288 57.80 97.54 -30.65
C ALA A 288 57.22 98.69 -29.81
N GLY A 289 56.20 98.42 -29.00
CA GLY A 289 55.65 99.38 -28.03
C GLY A 289 56.71 99.84 -27.01
N GLY A 290 57.41 98.89 -26.37
CA GLY A 290 58.48 99.21 -25.42
C GLY A 290 59.73 99.83 -26.05
N ALA A 291 59.95 99.71 -27.37
CA ALA A 291 60.96 100.45 -28.10
C ALA A 291 60.50 101.89 -28.38
N GLY A 292 59.23 102.07 -28.75
CA GLY A 292 58.59 103.39 -28.89
C GLY A 292 58.65 104.21 -27.60
N GLU A 293 58.31 103.62 -26.46
CA GLU A 293 58.43 104.27 -25.14
C GLU A 293 59.86 104.68 -24.81
N ARG A 294 60.86 103.84 -25.16
CA ARG A 294 62.28 104.16 -24.96
C ARG A 294 62.78 105.27 -25.87
N ILE A 295 62.33 105.31 -27.13
CA ILE A 295 62.67 106.39 -28.06
C ILE A 295 62.09 107.70 -27.55
N ALA A 296 60.81 107.73 -27.14
CA ALA A 296 60.18 108.92 -26.57
C ALA A 296 60.91 109.41 -25.30
N ALA A 297 61.33 108.49 -24.42
CA ALA A 297 62.12 108.84 -23.24
C ALA A 297 63.50 109.42 -23.58
N LEU A 298 64.17 108.91 -24.62
CA LEU A 298 65.46 109.43 -25.07
C LEU A 298 65.34 110.78 -25.78
N GLU A 299 64.27 111.00 -26.55
CA GLU A 299 63.98 112.31 -27.16
C GLU A 299 63.69 113.37 -26.10
N ALA A 300 62.90 113.05 -25.07
CA ALA A 300 62.67 113.93 -23.93
C ALA A 300 63.99 114.28 -23.22
N ARG A 301 64.84 113.29 -22.97
CA ARG A 301 66.14 113.48 -22.31
C ARG A 301 67.13 114.28 -23.16
N ARG A 302 67.07 114.13 -24.49
CA ARG A 302 67.84 114.95 -25.43
C ARG A 302 67.38 116.40 -25.40
N ALA A 303 66.07 116.66 -25.39
CA ALA A 303 65.53 118.02 -25.30
C ALA A 303 65.95 118.71 -23.99
N GLU A 304 65.90 117.97 -22.87
CA GLU A 304 66.34 118.46 -21.56
C GLU A 304 67.84 118.78 -21.53
N ALA A 305 68.68 117.92 -22.10
CA ALA A 305 70.12 118.16 -22.21
C ALA A 305 70.48 119.34 -23.14
N GLN A 306 69.68 119.58 -24.17
CA GLN A 306 69.89 120.67 -25.13
C GLN A 306 69.56 122.04 -24.50
N ALA A 307 68.48 122.12 -23.71
CA ALA A 307 68.16 123.31 -22.91
C ALA A 307 69.25 123.62 -21.87
N ALA A 308 69.82 122.60 -21.22
CA ALA A 308 70.93 122.79 -20.28
C ALA A 308 72.22 123.29 -20.96
N LEU A 309 72.46 122.94 -22.23
CA LEU A 309 73.61 123.41 -23.00
C LEU A 309 73.50 124.91 -23.32
N GLU A 310 72.32 125.37 -23.78
CA GLU A 310 72.05 126.79 -24.06
C GLU A 310 72.27 127.66 -22.81
N ASP A 311 71.80 127.19 -21.64
CA ASP A 311 71.97 127.90 -20.36
C ASP A 311 73.46 128.00 -19.94
N THR A 312 74.27 127.01 -20.31
CA THR A 312 75.71 126.96 -19.98
C THR A 312 76.56 127.78 -20.97
N GLU A 313 76.10 127.99 -22.20
CA GLU A 313 76.78 128.83 -23.20
C GLU A 313 76.65 130.34 -22.92
N GLU A 314 75.60 130.79 -22.21
CA GLU A 314 75.40 132.21 -21.85
C GLU A 314 76.19 132.64 -20.59
N ALA A 315 76.51 131.69 -19.69
CA ALA A 315 77.19 131.95 -18.41
C ALA A 315 78.58 132.64 -18.52
N PRO A 316 79.46 132.33 -19.50
CA PRO A 316 80.79 132.96 -19.60
C PRO A 316 80.73 134.45 -19.99
N ALA A 317 79.74 134.85 -20.80
CA ALA A 317 79.57 136.24 -21.23
C ALA A 317 79.07 137.14 -20.09
N GLU A 318 78.21 136.61 -19.22
CA GLU A 318 77.67 137.32 -18.06
C GLU A 318 78.74 137.52 -16.97
N LEU A 319 79.55 136.49 -16.69
CA LEU A 319 80.69 136.58 -15.76
C LEU A 319 81.76 137.58 -16.26
N GLY A 320 81.96 137.69 -17.57
CA GLY A 320 82.86 138.68 -18.18
C GLY A 320 82.37 140.13 -18.05
N ARG A 321 81.04 140.37 -18.03
CA ARG A 321 80.46 141.69 -17.76
C ARG A 321 80.65 142.10 -16.30
N GLN A 322 80.34 141.20 -15.36
CA GLN A 322 80.48 141.48 -13.92
C GLN A 322 81.93 141.81 -13.52
N ARG A 323 82.92 141.12 -14.09
CA ARG A 323 84.35 141.38 -13.81
C ARG A 323 84.81 142.78 -14.24
N ARG A 324 84.32 143.30 -15.37
CA ARG A 324 84.67 144.64 -15.86
C ARG A 324 84.08 145.76 -15.01
N ILE A 325 82.85 145.57 -14.52
CA ILE A 325 82.19 146.52 -13.62
C ILE A 325 82.96 146.63 -12.29
N LEU A 326 83.33 145.49 -11.70
CA LEU A 326 84.07 145.45 -10.43
C LEU A 326 85.49 146.04 -10.53
N MET A 327 86.20 145.84 -11.66
CA MET A 327 87.50 146.49 -11.84
C MET A 327 87.42 148.01 -12.01
N GLY A 328 86.37 148.52 -12.68
CA GLY A 328 86.15 149.97 -12.81
C GLY A 328 85.79 150.66 -11.48
N GLU A 329 85.09 149.96 -10.58
CA GLU A 329 84.82 150.42 -9.21
C GLU A 329 86.12 150.50 -8.38
N LEU A 330 87.01 149.54 -8.55
CA LEU A 330 88.30 149.49 -7.84
C LEU A 330 89.23 150.65 -8.23
N GLU A 331 89.34 150.95 -9.53
CA GLU A 331 90.15 152.08 -10.03
C GLU A 331 89.62 153.43 -9.54
N LYS A 332 88.28 153.61 -9.45
CA LYS A 332 87.67 154.81 -8.88
C LYS A 332 88.02 154.98 -7.39
N ALA A 333 87.98 153.89 -6.62
CA ALA A 333 88.32 153.91 -5.21
C ALA A 333 89.81 154.24 -4.96
N GLU A 334 90.72 153.72 -5.78
CA GLU A 334 92.16 154.03 -5.69
C GLU A 334 92.48 155.47 -6.11
N ALA A 335 91.82 155.99 -7.15
CA ALA A 335 91.97 157.39 -7.56
C ALA A 335 91.47 158.37 -6.49
N ALA A 336 90.34 158.05 -5.84
CA ALA A 336 89.82 158.85 -4.73
C ALA A 336 90.78 158.87 -3.52
N ARG A 337 91.43 157.74 -3.22
CA ARG A 337 92.44 157.66 -2.15
C ARG A 337 93.67 158.52 -2.45
N ARG A 338 94.15 158.52 -3.70
CA ARG A 338 95.30 159.37 -4.12
C ARG A 338 94.97 160.85 -4.04
N ALA A 339 93.81 161.28 -4.54
CA ALA A 339 93.39 162.68 -4.46
C ALA A 339 93.22 163.17 -3.01
N ALA A 340 92.80 162.30 -2.09
CA ALA A 340 92.75 162.62 -0.67
C ALA A 340 94.14 162.74 -0.03
N ALA A 341 95.11 161.93 -0.46
CA ALA A 341 96.51 162.05 -0.05
C ALA A 341 97.16 163.35 -0.54
N ASP A 342 96.85 163.80 -1.76
CA ASP A 342 97.41 165.03 -2.32
C ASP A 342 96.86 166.28 -1.62
N ARG A 343 95.55 166.32 -1.30
CA ARG A 343 94.93 167.44 -0.54
C ARG A 343 95.46 167.58 0.89
N LEU A 344 95.83 166.46 1.52
CA LEU A 344 96.41 166.48 2.86
C LEU A 344 97.79 167.15 2.83
N VAL A 345 98.62 166.79 1.85
CA VAL A 345 99.97 167.35 1.67
C VAL A 345 99.92 168.85 1.34
N GLU A 346 98.99 169.29 0.48
CA GLU A 346 98.80 170.72 0.18
C GLU A 346 98.35 171.52 1.41
N GLY A 347 97.45 170.94 2.22
CA GLY A 347 96.97 171.58 3.45
C GLY A 347 98.05 171.75 4.52
N GLU A 348 98.88 170.72 4.72
CA GLU A 348 100.00 170.77 5.68
C GLU A 348 101.08 171.76 5.25
N ALA A 349 101.36 171.87 3.94
CA ALA A 349 102.29 172.84 3.40
C ALA A 349 101.82 174.30 3.59
N ALA A 350 100.51 174.55 3.42
CA ALA A 350 99.92 175.86 3.65
C ALA A 350 99.97 176.28 5.13
N GLN A 351 99.75 175.34 6.05
CA GLN A 351 99.89 175.57 7.49
C GLN A 351 101.34 175.91 7.86
N ALA A 352 102.31 175.17 7.34
CA ALA A 352 103.73 175.41 7.59
C ALA A 352 104.26 176.73 7.00
N ALA A 353 103.57 177.31 6.00
CA ALA A 353 103.85 178.63 5.48
C ALA A 353 103.24 179.74 6.35
N ALA A 354 102.00 179.55 6.81
CA ALA A 354 101.33 180.47 7.71
C ALA A 354 102.06 180.62 9.07
N ASP A 355 102.57 179.51 9.62
CA ASP A 355 103.33 179.55 10.88
C ASP A 355 104.69 180.26 10.73
N ARG A 356 105.30 180.22 9.55
CA ARG A 356 106.52 180.98 9.24
C ARG A 356 106.24 182.47 9.16
N ALA A 357 105.18 182.86 8.45
CA ALA A 357 104.76 184.25 8.39
C ALA A 357 104.41 184.81 9.79
N ALA A 358 103.80 184.00 10.65
CA ALA A 358 103.52 184.38 12.03
C ALA A 358 104.81 184.64 12.83
N ARG A 359 105.85 183.81 12.66
CA ARG A 359 107.16 184.04 13.30
C ARG A 359 107.84 185.30 12.79
N ASP A 360 107.82 185.54 11.49
CA ASP A 360 108.47 186.70 10.87
C ASP A 360 107.79 188.02 11.32
N THR A 361 106.46 188.03 11.46
CA THR A 361 105.73 189.20 12.00
C THR A 361 106.00 189.44 13.48
N LEU A 362 106.23 188.39 14.27
CA LEU A 362 106.62 188.53 15.68
C LEU A 362 108.05 189.06 15.82
N GLU A 363 108.98 188.67 14.93
CA GLU A 363 110.32 189.25 14.87
C GLU A 363 110.30 190.71 14.40
N ALA A 364 109.43 191.07 13.44
CA ALA A 364 109.23 192.47 13.05
C ALA A 364 108.68 193.32 14.21
N MET A 365 107.83 192.74 15.06
CA MET A 365 107.37 193.42 16.28
C MET A 365 108.50 193.56 17.31
N SER A 366 109.36 192.55 17.44
CA SER A 366 110.59 192.62 18.26
C SER A 366 111.48 193.79 17.79
N ALA A 367 111.63 193.99 16.49
CA ALA A 367 112.43 195.09 15.92
C ALA A 367 111.78 196.47 16.14
N ALA A 368 110.47 196.60 15.94
CA ALA A 368 109.77 197.88 16.12
C ALA A 368 109.75 198.37 17.59
N ARG A 369 109.85 197.46 18.56
CA ARG A 369 109.97 197.84 19.97
C ARG A 369 111.37 198.30 20.37
N GLU A 370 112.41 197.77 19.74
CA GLU A 370 113.77 198.29 19.92
C GLU A 370 113.94 199.73 19.40
N GLU A 371 113.07 200.17 18.48
CA GLU A 371 113.18 201.49 17.84
C GLU A 371 112.49 202.62 18.63
N ASN A 372 111.50 202.30 19.49
CA ASN A 372 110.70 203.31 20.19
C ASN A 372 111.18 203.68 21.60
N ALA A 373 112.30 203.12 22.06
CA ALA A 373 112.97 203.55 23.30
C ALA A 373 114.40 204.06 23.05
N ARG A 374 114.64 204.59 21.84
CA ARG A 374 115.74 205.49 21.49
C ARG A 374 115.31 206.97 21.42
N ALA A 375 114.10 207.31 21.87
CA ALA A 375 113.62 208.69 22.09
C ALA A 375 113.28 208.87 23.57
#